data_AF-A0A958JGH4-F1
#
_entry.id   AF-A0A958JGH4-F1
#
_cell.length_a   1.000
_cell.length_b   1.000
_cell.length_c   1.000
_cell.angle_alpha   90.00
_cell.angle_beta   90.00
_cell.angle_gamma   90.00
#
_symmetry.space_group_name_H-M   'P 1'
#
loop_
_entity.id
_entity.type
_entity.pdbx_description
1 polymer ?
#
loop_
_entity_poly.entity_id
_entity_poly.type
_entity_poly.pdbx_seq_one_letter_code
_entity_poly.pdbx_strand_id
1 'polypeptide(L)'
;MPEQISSWTVNLNVAKSFRGGVPNDDNFLGVIIRRRPEPGEILLNVHDLVRSERFFVSLAHFGAESFQKGILRYAYSQSEVILEVEAFDLHHDIISLGGHIGSLEQLAEEARQQTGVLPHLDDLERDMSSLGFAPGDQRWLSEPGTRKVIPRILHRASARNLFSAL
;
A
#
# COMPACT_ATOMS: atom_id res chain seq x y z
N MET A 1 -15.37 7.79 -5.40
CA MET A 1 -13.92 7.89 -5.58
C MET A 1 -13.51 7.03 -6.76
N PRO A 2 -12.48 7.39 -7.54
CA PRO A 2 -11.91 6.48 -8.52
C PRO A 2 -11.45 5.19 -7.81
N GLU A 3 -11.66 4.06 -8.46
CA GLU A 3 -11.35 2.72 -7.94
C GLU A 3 -9.86 2.65 -7.52
N GLN A 4 -9.61 2.39 -6.23
CA GLN A 4 -8.26 2.13 -5.73
C GLN A 4 -7.92 0.67 -6.03
N ILE A 5 -6.98 0.44 -6.94
CA ILE A 5 -6.63 -0.91 -7.38
C ILE A 5 -5.65 -1.51 -6.37
N SER A 6 -6.15 -2.42 -5.54
CA SER A 6 -5.35 -3.28 -4.67
C SER A 6 -5.06 -4.63 -5.32
N SER A 7 -3.95 -5.27 -4.96
CA SER A 7 -3.62 -6.62 -5.39
C SER A 7 -3.01 -7.42 -4.24
N TRP A 8 -3.16 -8.74 -4.28
CA TRP A 8 -2.68 -9.65 -3.25
C TRP A 8 -1.55 -10.52 -3.79
N THR A 9 -0.51 -10.70 -2.99
CA THR A 9 0.58 -11.61 -3.30
C THR A 9 1.21 -12.12 -2.01
N VAL A 10 1.77 -13.33 -2.06
CA VAL A 10 2.57 -13.90 -0.97
C VAL A 10 4.04 -13.50 -1.06
N ASN A 11 4.45 -12.82 -2.14
CA ASN A 11 5.82 -12.40 -2.39
C ASN A 11 5.97 -10.88 -2.26
N LEU A 12 6.73 -10.45 -1.24
CA LEU A 12 6.96 -9.03 -0.97
C LEU A 12 7.63 -8.29 -2.13
N ASN A 13 8.52 -8.94 -2.89
CA ASN A 13 9.17 -8.28 -4.04
C ASN A 13 8.17 -8.00 -5.16
N VAL A 14 7.23 -8.92 -5.39
CA VAL A 14 6.13 -8.71 -6.36
C VAL A 14 5.24 -7.55 -5.91
N ALA A 15 4.93 -7.45 -4.62
CA ALA A 15 4.16 -6.33 -4.07
C ALA A 15 4.89 -4.99 -4.28
N LYS A 16 6.20 -4.96 -4.02
CA LYS A 16 7.04 -3.75 -4.19
C LYS A 16 7.23 -3.32 -5.64
N SER A 17 7.05 -4.22 -6.61
CA SER A 17 7.16 -3.92 -8.04
C SER A 17 5.80 -3.76 -8.73
N PHE A 18 4.70 -3.91 -8.00
CA PHE A 18 3.36 -3.82 -8.58
C PHE A 18 3.17 -2.46 -9.26
N ARG A 19 2.74 -2.47 -10.53
CA ARG A 19 2.61 -1.27 -11.38
C ARG A 19 3.87 -0.40 -11.48
N GLY A 20 5.05 -1.02 -11.40
CA GLY A 20 6.33 -0.30 -11.49
C GLY A 20 6.87 0.18 -10.14
N GLY A 21 6.13 -0.04 -9.04
CA GLY A 21 6.58 0.18 -7.68
C GLY A 21 5.88 1.34 -6.99
N VAL A 22 6.64 2.34 -6.52
CA VAL A 22 6.07 3.49 -5.82
C VAL A 22 5.39 4.41 -6.86
N PRO A 23 4.15 4.90 -6.61
CA PRO A 23 3.51 5.85 -7.52
C PRO A 23 4.29 7.17 -7.67
N ASN A 24 4.48 7.64 -8.90
CA ASN A 24 5.16 8.91 -9.22
C ASN A 24 4.25 10.15 -9.05
N ASP A 25 3.29 10.11 -8.13
CA ASP A 25 2.39 11.23 -7.84
C ASP A 25 2.77 11.80 -6.47
N ASP A 26 2.99 13.12 -6.41
CA ASP A 26 3.43 13.86 -5.23
C ASP A 26 2.52 13.65 -4.00
N ASN A 27 1.30 13.15 -4.19
CA ASN A 27 0.33 12.89 -3.13
C ASN A 27 0.16 11.41 -2.76
N PHE A 28 0.84 10.49 -3.45
CA PHE A 28 0.67 9.05 -3.22
C PHE A 28 1.87 8.40 -2.56
N LEU A 29 1.60 7.74 -1.43
CA LEU A 29 2.51 6.81 -0.78
C LEU A 29 2.14 5.38 -1.15
N GLY A 30 3.14 4.56 -1.43
CA GLY A 30 2.95 3.12 -1.54
C GLY A 30 2.72 2.53 -0.15
N VAL A 31 1.70 1.69 0.01
CA VAL A 31 1.44 0.98 1.27
C VAL A 31 1.33 -0.50 0.99
N ILE A 32 2.15 -1.31 1.66
CA ILE A 32 2.05 -2.76 1.64
C ILE A 32 1.52 -3.22 2.98
N ILE A 33 0.39 -3.91 2.92
CA ILE A 33 -0.32 -4.47 4.05
C ILE A 33 -0.09 -5.99 4.07
N ARG A 34 0.13 -6.54 5.26
CA ARG A 34 0.15 -7.99 5.49
C ARG A 34 -0.99 -8.33 6.43
N ARG A 35 -1.99 -9.03 5.89
CA ARG A 35 -3.12 -9.54 6.67
C ARG A 35 -3.01 -11.06 6.80
N ARG A 36 -3.31 -11.57 7.99
CA ARG A 36 -3.67 -12.97 8.19
C ARG A 36 -5.17 -13.00 8.46
N PRO A 37 -5.96 -13.80 7.72
CA PRO A 37 -7.40 -13.83 7.93
C PRO A 37 -7.75 -14.10 9.39
N GLU A 38 -8.57 -13.23 9.99
CA GLU A 38 -9.05 -13.36 11.36
C GLU A 38 -10.33 -14.23 11.43
N PRO A 39 -10.64 -14.83 12.60
CA PRO A 39 -11.89 -15.55 12.79
C PRO A 39 -13.10 -14.62 12.58
N GLY A 40 -13.78 -14.78 11.44
CA GLY A 40 -14.92 -13.93 11.03
C GLY A 40 -14.73 -13.28 9.66
N GLU A 41 -13.49 -13.15 9.19
CA GLU A 41 -13.22 -12.70 7.83
C GLU A 41 -13.54 -13.80 6.81
N ILE A 42 -14.18 -13.41 5.70
CA ILE A 42 -14.56 -14.34 4.64
C ILE A 42 -13.55 -14.22 3.50
N LEU A 43 -12.80 -15.30 3.27
CA LEU A 43 -11.92 -15.42 2.11
C LEU A 43 -12.67 -16.10 0.97
N LEU A 44 -12.93 -15.36 -0.11
CA LEU A 44 -13.62 -15.88 -1.27
C LEU A 44 -12.65 -16.21 -2.39
N ASN A 45 -12.50 -17.50 -2.71
CA ASN A 45 -11.85 -17.91 -3.95
C ASN A 45 -12.86 -17.83 -5.10
N VAL A 46 -12.79 -16.75 -5.90
CA VAL A 46 -13.73 -16.52 -7.00
C VAL A 46 -13.65 -17.64 -8.03
N HIS A 47 -12.45 -18.19 -8.29
CA HIS A 47 -12.26 -19.27 -9.25
C HIS A 47 -13.04 -20.55 -8.86
N ASP A 48 -13.05 -20.88 -7.58
CA ASP A 48 -13.76 -22.07 -7.09
C ASP A 48 -15.26 -21.80 -6.94
N LEU A 49 -15.62 -20.59 -6.52
CA LEU A 49 -17.01 -20.17 -6.38
C LEU A 49 -17.78 -20.24 -7.70
N VAL A 50 -17.21 -19.71 -8.78
CA VAL A 50 -17.85 -19.72 -10.11
C VAL A 50 -17.90 -21.12 -10.75
N ARG A 51 -17.29 -22.12 -10.13
CA ARG A 51 -17.40 -23.54 -10.53
C ARG A 51 -18.39 -24.32 -9.67
N SER A 52 -18.94 -23.70 -8.62
CA SER A 52 -19.90 -24.34 -7.73
C SER A 52 -21.32 -24.25 -8.28
N GLU A 53 -21.95 -25.39 -8.54
CA GLU A 53 -23.36 -25.44 -8.96
C GLU A 53 -24.29 -24.78 -7.93
N ARG A 54 -24.01 -24.97 -6.63
CA ARG A 54 -24.78 -24.36 -5.53
C ARG A 54 -24.76 -22.83 -5.58
N PHE A 55 -23.63 -22.26 -6.03
CA PHE A 55 -23.49 -20.83 -6.17
C PHE A 55 -24.42 -20.30 -7.28
N PHE A 56 -24.48 -20.95 -8.45
CA PHE A 56 -25.40 -20.52 -9.53
C PHE A 56 -26.87 -20.67 -9.17
N VAL A 57 -27.24 -21.73 -8.44
CA VAL A 57 -28.62 -21.89 -7.92
C VAL A 57 -28.98 -20.72 -6.99
N SER A 58 -28.05 -20.32 -6.12
CA SER A 58 -28.23 -19.18 -5.22
C SER A 58 -28.30 -17.87 -6.00
N LEU A 59 -27.44 -17.67 -7.00
CA LEU A 59 -27.39 -16.47 -7.83
C LEU A 59 -28.70 -16.24 -8.60
N ALA A 60 -29.30 -17.31 -9.11
CA ALA A 60 -30.60 -17.26 -9.79
C ALA A 60 -31.74 -16.84 -8.85
N HIS A 61 -31.63 -17.15 -7.56
CA HIS A 61 -32.60 -16.75 -6.55
C HIS A 61 -32.48 -15.26 -6.16
N PHE A 62 -31.26 -14.72 -6.09
CA PHE A 62 -31.01 -13.35 -5.64
C PHE A 62 -30.99 -12.29 -6.76
N GLY A 63 -31.04 -12.69 -8.04
CA GLY A 63 -31.17 -11.77 -9.18
C GLY A 63 -29.96 -10.85 -9.36
N ALA A 64 -28.87 -11.39 -9.93
CA ALA A 64 -27.61 -10.65 -10.05
C ALA A 64 -27.25 -10.31 -11.51
N GLU A 65 -27.99 -9.41 -12.16
CA GLU A 65 -27.66 -8.92 -13.52
C GLU A 65 -26.26 -8.28 -13.60
N SER A 66 -25.80 -7.69 -12.49
CA SER A 66 -24.45 -7.14 -12.34
C SER A 66 -23.35 -8.21 -12.36
N PHE A 67 -23.67 -9.46 -11.98
CA PHE A 67 -22.71 -10.57 -11.95
C PHE A 67 -22.28 -11.00 -13.35
N GLN A 68 -23.21 -10.98 -14.32
CA GLN A 68 -22.92 -11.28 -15.72
C GLN A 68 -21.97 -10.24 -16.35
N LYS A 69 -22.12 -8.96 -15.97
CA LYS A 69 -21.28 -7.86 -16.47
C LYS A 69 -19.91 -7.79 -15.80
N GLY A 70 -19.77 -8.36 -14.60
CA GLY A 70 -18.54 -8.43 -13.81
C GLY A 70 -17.83 -9.78 -13.92
N ILE A 71 -17.90 -10.60 -12.86
CA ILE A 71 -17.10 -11.82 -12.66
C ILE A 71 -17.16 -12.81 -13.83
N LEU A 72 -18.35 -13.00 -14.45
CA LEU A 72 -18.48 -13.90 -15.60
C LEU A 72 -17.84 -13.35 -16.88
N ARG A 73 -17.83 -12.03 -17.08
CA ARG A 73 -17.25 -11.38 -18.28
C ARG A 73 -15.75 -11.60 -18.39
N TYR A 74 -15.04 -11.61 -17.27
CA TYR A 74 -13.59 -11.83 -17.22
C TYR A 74 -13.21 -13.30 -17.03
N ALA A 75 -14.21 -14.19 -17.08
CA ALA A 75 -14.07 -15.64 -17.08
C ALA A 75 -13.02 -16.14 -16.08
N TYR A 76 -13.06 -15.63 -14.84
CA TYR A 76 -12.21 -16.07 -13.72
C TYR A 76 -10.69 -16.12 -14.01
N SER A 77 -10.23 -15.49 -15.09
CA SER A 77 -8.85 -15.56 -15.58
C SER A 77 -7.84 -14.95 -14.61
N GLN A 78 -8.31 -14.06 -13.74
CA GLN A 78 -7.51 -13.32 -12.77
C GLN A 78 -7.28 -14.10 -11.46
N SER A 79 -7.92 -15.28 -11.27
CA SER A 79 -7.85 -16.07 -10.02
C SER A 79 -7.94 -15.21 -8.76
N GLU A 80 -8.91 -14.30 -8.77
CA GLU A 80 -9.01 -13.24 -7.78
C GLU A 80 -9.47 -13.76 -6.42
N VAL A 81 -8.93 -13.14 -5.37
CA VAL A 81 -9.31 -13.38 -3.99
C VAL A 81 -9.81 -12.06 -3.40
N ILE A 82 -11.04 -12.07 -2.89
CA ILE A 82 -11.65 -10.93 -2.22
C ILE A 82 -11.56 -11.17 -0.71
N LEU A 83 -11.05 -10.18 0.01
CA LEU A 83 -11.06 -10.12 1.46
C LEU A 83 -11.81 -8.85 1.88
N GLU A 84 -12.91 -9.03 2.59
CA GLU A 84 -13.64 -7.93 3.22
C GLU A 84 -13.00 -7.63 4.59
N VAL A 85 -12.53 -6.40 4.77
CA VAL A 85 -11.86 -5.94 5.98
C VAL A 85 -12.53 -4.65 6.45
N GLU A 86 -13.04 -4.64 7.68
CA GLU A 86 -13.70 -3.45 8.25
C GLU A 86 -12.68 -2.32 8.54
N ALA A 87 -11.51 -2.68 9.09
CA ALA A 87 -10.44 -1.75 9.38
C ALA A 87 -9.07 -2.44 9.37
N PHE A 88 -8.03 -1.69 9.02
CA PHE A 88 -6.64 -2.13 9.16
C PHE A 88 -6.05 -1.60 10.46
N ASP A 89 -5.34 -2.46 11.18
CA ASP A 89 -4.47 -2.01 12.26
C ASP A 89 -3.22 -1.39 11.67
N LEU A 90 -3.16 -0.06 11.68
CA LEU A 90 -2.04 0.69 11.11
C LEU A 90 -0.69 0.32 11.75
N HIS A 91 -0.65 -0.15 13.01
CA HIS A 91 0.59 -0.53 13.68
C HIS A 91 1.06 -1.94 13.32
N HIS A 92 0.13 -2.83 12.99
CA HIS A 92 0.42 -4.26 12.84
C HIS A 92 0.33 -4.74 11.40
N ASP A 93 -0.60 -4.21 10.63
CA ASP A 93 -0.89 -4.67 9.27
C ASP A 93 -0.02 -3.98 8.22
N ILE A 94 0.44 -2.74 8.43
CA ILE A 94 1.35 -2.06 7.49
C ILE A 94 2.78 -2.56 7.70
N ILE A 95 3.32 -3.26 6.69
CA ILE A 95 4.66 -3.85 6.74
C ILE A 95 5.69 -3.11 5.89
N SER A 96 5.26 -2.25 4.96
CA SER A 96 6.18 -1.44 4.17
C SER A 96 5.49 -0.17 3.68
N LEU A 97 6.17 0.96 3.86
CA LEU A 97 5.81 2.24 3.25
C LEU A 97 6.77 2.54 2.11
N GLY A 98 6.22 2.96 0.98
CA GLY A 98 6.91 3.32 -0.25
C GLY A 98 6.80 4.80 -0.52
N GLY A 99 7.90 5.42 -0.90
CA GLY A 99 7.96 6.83 -1.29
C GLY A 99 9.16 7.09 -2.19
N HIS A 100 9.31 8.33 -2.63
CA HIS A 100 10.48 8.78 -3.36
C HIS A 100 11.43 9.52 -2.42
N ILE A 101 12.73 9.36 -2.62
CA ILE A 101 13.73 10.15 -1.94
C ILE A 101 13.58 11.60 -2.39
N GLY A 102 13.49 12.54 -1.44
CA GLY A 102 13.36 13.96 -1.73
C GLY A 102 14.57 14.53 -2.47
N SER A 103 14.45 15.78 -2.91
CA SER A 103 15.59 16.51 -3.49
C SER A 103 16.69 16.73 -2.45
N LEU A 104 17.92 17.03 -2.90
CA LEU A 104 19.02 17.33 -1.99
C LEU A 104 18.69 18.52 -1.07
N GLU A 105 17.98 19.52 -1.58
CA GLU A 105 17.56 20.70 -0.81
C GLU A 105 16.52 20.32 0.27
N GLN A 106 15.56 19.46 -0.07
CA GLN A 106 14.58 18.96 0.89
C GLN A 106 15.27 18.16 2.01
N LEU A 107 16.19 17.26 1.64
CA LEU A 107 16.94 16.46 2.59
C LEU A 107 17.86 17.31 3.47
N ALA A 108 18.51 18.34 2.91
CA ALA A 108 19.35 19.27 3.67
C ALA A 108 18.53 20.09 4.68
N GLU A 109 17.34 20.55 4.29
CA GLU A 109 16.44 21.27 5.19
C GLU A 109 15.89 20.34 6.29
N GLU A 110 15.55 19.09 5.97
CA GLU A 110 15.17 18.10 6.99
C GLU A 110 16.31 17.81 7.97
N ALA A 111 17.55 17.68 7.48
CA ALA A 111 18.73 17.49 8.31
C ALA A 111 18.98 18.70 9.22
N ARG A 112 18.79 19.93 8.69
CA ARG A 112 18.87 21.16 9.47
C ARG A 112 17.82 21.21 10.58
N GLN A 113 16.59 20.81 10.31
CA GLN A 113 15.53 20.79 11.32
C GLN A 113 15.84 19.80 12.47
N GLN A 114 16.61 18.75 12.21
CA GLN A 114 17.00 17.76 13.21
C GLN A 114 18.28 18.14 13.96
N THR A 115 19.25 18.74 13.29
CA THR A 115 20.61 18.97 13.82
C THR A 115 20.91 20.43 14.14
N GLY A 116 20.09 21.36 13.64
CA GLY A 116 20.34 22.81 13.68
C GLY A 116 21.33 23.30 12.62
N VAL A 117 21.97 22.40 11.85
CA VAL A 117 23.04 22.74 10.90
C VAL A 117 22.61 22.37 9.49
N LEU A 118 22.75 23.30 8.54
CA LEU A 118 22.50 23.03 7.13
C LEU A 118 23.73 22.32 6.54
N PRO A 119 23.62 21.06 6.07
CA PRO A 119 24.73 20.35 5.44
C PRO A 119 25.05 20.96 4.07
N HIS A 120 26.30 20.78 3.62
CA HIS A 120 26.68 21.11 2.25
C HIS A 120 26.07 20.07 1.29
N LEU A 121 25.49 20.53 0.18
CA LEU A 121 24.78 19.63 -0.75
C LEU A 121 25.72 18.59 -1.38
N ASP A 122 26.95 18.98 -1.75
CA ASP A 122 27.95 18.06 -2.32
C ASP A 122 28.41 16.96 -1.33
N ASP A 123 28.38 17.24 -0.03
CA ASP A 123 28.68 16.23 0.99
C ASP A 123 27.49 15.27 1.12
N LEU A 124 26.27 15.82 1.16
CA LEU A 124 25.04 15.03 1.22
C LEU A 124 24.86 14.12 0.01
N GLU A 125 25.12 14.62 -1.20
CA GLU A 125 25.04 13.83 -2.44
C GLU A 125 26.06 12.68 -2.46
N ARG A 126 27.28 12.95 -2.01
CA ARG A 126 28.33 11.92 -1.89
C ARG A 126 27.96 10.85 -0.88
N ASP A 127 27.44 11.26 0.28
CA ASP A 127 26.98 10.33 1.31
C ASP A 127 25.83 9.47 0.79
N MET A 128 24.85 10.06 0.10
CA MET A 128 23.76 9.33 -0.53
C MET A 128 24.26 8.32 -1.57
N SER A 129 25.17 8.76 -2.44
CA SER A 129 25.77 7.92 -3.48
C SER A 129 26.55 6.75 -2.87
N SER A 130 27.28 6.98 -1.77
CA SER A 130 28.02 5.93 -1.05
C SER A 130 27.11 4.85 -0.46
N LEU A 131 25.85 5.21 -0.18
CA LEU A 131 24.80 4.30 0.29
C LEU A 131 23.99 3.66 -0.86
N GLY A 132 24.32 4.00 -2.11
CA GLY A 132 23.65 3.50 -3.31
C GLY A 132 22.29 4.17 -3.57
N PHE A 133 22.14 5.44 -3.19
CA PHE A 133 20.91 6.20 -3.39
C PHE A 133 21.15 7.47 -4.21
N ALA A 134 20.15 7.86 -5.00
CA ALA A 134 20.06 9.14 -5.67
C ALA A 134 18.76 9.87 -5.29
N PRO A 135 18.72 11.22 -5.38
CA PRO A 135 17.49 11.99 -5.28
C PRO A 135 16.44 11.48 -6.28
N GLY A 136 15.18 11.37 -5.84
CA GLY A 136 14.09 10.85 -6.66
C GLY A 136 14.03 9.33 -6.76
N ASP A 137 15.00 8.57 -6.22
CA ASP A 137 14.91 7.11 -6.22
C ASP A 137 13.69 6.64 -5.43
N GLN A 138 13.00 5.61 -5.96
CA GLN A 138 11.96 4.93 -5.22
C GLN A 138 12.56 4.15 -4.06
N ARG A 139 11.88 4.19 -2.91
CA ARG A 139 12.32 3.49 -1.71
C ARG A 139 11.16 2.89 -0.94
N TRP A 140 11.32 1.62 -0.62
CA TRP A 140 10.46 0.91 0.31
C TRP A 140 11.16 0.74 1.65
N LEU A 141 10.52 1.18 2.73
CA LEU A 141 11.01 0.92 4.08
C LEU A 141 10.94 -0.58 4.40
N SER A 142 11.92 -1.06 5.16
CA SER A 142 11.82 -2.39 5.78
C SER A 142 10.68 -2.41 6.81
N GLU A 143 10.23 -3.60 7.21
CA GLU A 143 9.20 -3.72 8.25
C GLU A 143 9.63 -3.04 9.57
N PRO A 144 10.87 -3.21 10.08
CA PRO A 144 11.33 -2.45 11.24
C PRO A 144 11.37 -0.94 11.01
N GLY A 145 11.76 -0.49 9.81
CA GLY A 145 11.78 0.93 9.46
C GLY A 145 10.38 1.53 9.44
N THR A 146 9.43 0.80 8.85
CA THR A 146 8.01 1.15 8.80
C THR A 146 7.43 1.30 10.20
N ARG A 147 7.67 0.33 11.10
CA ARG A 147 7.22 0.38 12.51
C ARG A 147 7.73 1.61 13.26
N LYS A 148 8.94 2.10 12.95
CA LYS A 148 9.50 3.33 13.56
C LYS A 148 8.88 4.61 13.02
N VAL A 149 8.44 4.61 11.77
CA VAL A 149 7.94 5.81 11.08
C VAL A 149 6.44 6.01 11.32
N ILE A 150 5.65 4.95 11.41
CA ILE A 150 4.18 5.03 11.59
C ILE A 150 3.77 5.94 12.76
N PRO A 151 4.33 5.82 13.98
CA PRO A 151 3.95 6.71 15.08
C PRO A 151 4.18 8.20 14.77
N ARG A 152 5.23 8.53 14.00
CA ARG A 152 5.53 9.92 13.58
C ARG A 152 4.52 10.43 12.57
N ILE A 153 4.11 9.57 11.62
CA ILE A 153 3.06 9.90 10.64
C ILE A 153 1.74 10.16 11.37
N LEU A 154 1.33 9.25 12.26
CA LEU A 154 0.09 9.39 13.03
C LEU A 154 0.08 10.65 13.88
N HIS A 155 1.18 10.93 14.59
CA HIS A 155 1.31 12.15 15.38
C HIS A 155 1.16 13.43 14.54
N ARG A 156 1.81 13.49 13.36
CA ARG A 156 1.70 14.62 12.43
C ARG A 156 0.29 14.76 11.85
N ALA A 157 -0.37 13.65 11.55
CA ALA A 157 -1.73 13.66 11.02
C ALA A 157 -2.74 14.13 12.08
N SER A 158 -2.60 13.71 13.34
CA SER A 158 -3.41 14.22 14.46
C SER A 158 -3.20 15.72 14.70
N ALA A 159 -1.96 16.20 14.66
CA ALA A 159 -1.63 17.62 14.84
C ALA A 159 -2.19 18.53 13.71
N ARG A 160 -2.50 17.95 12.55
CA ARG A 160 -3.07 18.64 11.38
C ARG A 160 -4.61 18.55 11.30
N ASN A 161 -5.29 18.02 12.32
CA ASN A 161 -6.74 17.72 12.30
C ASN A 161 -7.17 16.88 11.08
N LEU A 162 -6.30 16.01 10.56
CA LEU A 162 -6.65 15.14 9.44
C LEU A 162 -7.55 13.95 9.85
N PHE A 163 -7.87 13.83 11.14
CA PHE A 163 -8.74 12.77 11.69
C PHE A 163 -10.06 13.30 12.28
N SER A 164 -10.44 14.56 12.07
CA SER A 164 -11.73 15.08 12.56
C SER A 164 -12.94 14.66 11.69
N ALA A 165 -12.81 13.60 10.89
CA ALA A 165 -13.86 13.09 10.00
C ALA A 165 -13.76 11.56 9.79
N LEU A 166 -13.43 10.81 10.83
CA LEU A 166 -13.77 9.38 10.93
C LEU A 166 -14.78 9.21 12.06
#